data_AF-A0A2M7XS43-F1
#
_entry.id   AF-A0A2M7XS43-F1
#
_cell.length_a   1.000
_cell.length_b   1.000
_cell.length_c   1.000
_cell.angle_alpha   90.00
_cell.angle_beta   90.00
_cell.angle_gamma   90.00
#
_symmetry.space_group_name_H-M   'P 1'
#
loop_
_entity.id
_entity.type
_entity.pdbx_description
1 polymer ?
#
loop_
_entity_poly.entity_id
_entity_poly.type
_entity_poly.pdbx_seq_one_letter_code
_entity_poly.pdbx_strand_id
1 'polypeptide(L)'
;MEVVGFTAMVILIIFGIVTPKEAVEGFSNSAVVTVGALFVLSHAMVKTNILNLLVTNLENFGGKRKWLVIGILLTSVAIVSSLINNVAAVAITMPLA
;
A
#
# COMPACT_ATOMS: atom_id res chain seq x y z
N MET A 1 12.50 10.95 -2.94
CA MET A 1 13.08 9.59 -2.91
C MET A 1 13.24 9.02 -4.33
N GLU A 2 12.27 9.20 -5.22
CA GLU A 2 12.34 8.73 -6.62
C GLU A 2 13.59 9.24 -7.37
N VAL A 3 13.87 10.55 -7.30
CA VAL A 3 15.06 11.16 -7.92
C VAL A 3 16.36 10.53 -7.41
N VAL A 4 16.43 10.20 -6.11
CA VAL A 4 17.61 9.58 -5.50
C VAL A 4 17.77 8.14 -5.99
N GLY A 5 16.67 7.38 -6.08
CA GLY A 5 16.69 6.01 -6.59
C GLY A 5 17.14 5.94 -8.04
N PHE A 6 16.58 6.79 -8.91
CA PHE A 6 16.99 6.84 -10.32
C PHE A 6 18.45 7.29 -10.47
N THR A 7 18.89 8.27 -9.70
CA THR A 7 20.29 8.74 -9.77
C THR A 7 21.26 7.65 -9.30
N ALA A 8 20.95 6.94 -8.21
CA ALA A 8 21.78 5.84 -7.73
C ALA A 8 21.86 4.69 -8.75
N MET A 9 20.74 4.34 -9.39
CA MET A 9 20.69 3.31 -10.44
C MET A 9 21.53 3.69 -11.65
N VAL A 10 21.47 4.96 -12.11
CA VAL A 10 22.29 5.47 -13.22
C VAL A 10 23.78 5.44 -12.86
N ILE A 11 24.15 5.81 -11.64
CA ILE A 11 25.54 5.73 -11.16
C ILE A 11 26.03 4.28 -11.20
N LEU A 12 25.28 3.31 -10.67
CA LEU A 12 25.66 1.90 -10.66
C LEU A 12 25.87 1.30 -12.06
N ILE A 13 25.07 1.74 -13.04
CA ILE A 13 25.22 1.34 -14.45
C ILE A 13 26.48 1.96 -15.06
N ILE A 14 26.76 3.25 -14.81
CA ILE A 14 27.96 3.94 -15.32
C ILE A 14 29.24 3.29 -14.78
N PHE A 15 29.25 2.87 -13.52
CA PHE A 15 30.38 2.16 -12.90
C PHE A 15 30.46 0.68 -13.29
N GLY A 16 29.55 0.17 -14.12
CA GLY A 16 29.56 -1.22 -14.61
C GLY A 16 29.30 -2.27 -13.52
N ILE A 17 28.79 -1.86 -12.36
CA ILE A 17 28.49 -2.74 -11.23
C ILE A 17 27.21 -3.55 -11.49
N VAL A 18 26.29 -2.97 -12.26
CA VAL A 18 25.00 -3.57 -12.64
C VAL A 18 24.78 -3.41 -14.14
N THR A 19 24.45 -4.50 -14.83
CA THR A 19 24.10 -4.43 -16.25
C THR A 19 22.70 -3.82 -16.46
N PRO A 20 22.41 -3.19 -17.62
CA PRO A 20 21.08 -2.65 -17.91
C PRO A 20 19.95 -3.68 -17.78
N LYS A 21 20.28 -4.96 -17.98
CA LYS A 21 19.34 -6.08 -17.87
C LYS A 21 18.97 -6.36 -16.40
N GLU A 22 19.96 -6.44 -15.51
CA GLU A 22 19.75 -6.59 -14.06
C GLU A 22 19.04 -5.37 -13.44
N ALA A 23 19.33 -4.18 -13.99
CA ALA A 23 18.66 -2.96 -13.59
C ALA A 23 17.14 -3.04 -13.87
N VAL A 24 16.74 -3.62 -15.00
CA VAL A 24 15.33 -3.84 -15.36
C VAL A 24 14.74 -5.07 -14.65
N GLU A 25 15.53 -6.07 -14.28
CA GLU A 25 15.06 -7.19 -13.44
C GLU A 25 14.55 -6.74 -12.07
N GLY A 26 15.06 -5.62 -11.55
CA GLY A 26 14.50 -4.96 -10.36
C GLY A 26 13.01 -4.60 -10.48
N PHE A 27 12.52 -4.31 -11.71
CA PHE A 27 11.10 -4.06 -11.98
C PHE A 27 10.27 -5.34 -12.11
N SER A 28 10.89 -6.48 -12.42
CA SER A 28 10.26 -7.81 -12.40
C SER A 28 10.21 -8.42 -11.00
N ASN A 29 10.67 -7.70 -9.98
CA ASN A 29 10.62 -8.15 -8.60
C ASN A 29 9.16 -8.27 -8.14
N SER A 30 8.84 -9.37 -7.46
CA SER A 30 7.52 -9.64 -6.87
C SER A 30 6.98 -8.47 -6.05
N ALA A 31 7.85 -7.69 -5.40
CA ALA A 31 7.49 -6.48 -4.66
C ALA A 31 6.89 -5.38 -5.57
N VAL A 32 7.48 -5.11 -6.73
CA VAL A 32 7.00 -4.08 -7.67
C VAL A 32 5.65 -4.47 -8.26
N VAL A 33 5.50 -5.73 -8.64
CA VAL A 33 4.23 -6.28 -9.15
C VAL A 33 3.13 -6.19 -8.08
N THR A 34 3.46 -6.52 -6.83
CA THR A 34 2.53 -6.41 -5.70
C THR A 34 2.07 -4.97 -5.48
N VAL A 35 2.99 -4.00 -5.49
CA VAL A 35 2.65 -2.58 -5.36
C VAL A 35 1.75 -2.12 -6.51
N GLY A 36 2.04 -2.52 -7.75
CA GLY A 36 1.18 -2.26 -8.90
C GLY A 36 -0.24 -2.82 -8.73
N ALA A 37 -0.36 -4.07 -8.27
CA ALA A 37 -1.65 -4.69 -7.98
C ALA A 37 -2.42 -3.98 -6.86
N LEU A 38 -1.74 -3.53 -5.81
CA LEU A 38 -2.34 -2.76 -4.71
C LEU A 38 -2.87 -1.41 -5.18
N PHE A 39 -2.18 -0.72 -6.11
CA PHE A 39 -2.69 0.51 -6.71
C PHE A 39 -3.98 0.27 -7.52
N VAL A 40 -4.01 -0.79 -8.32
CA VAL A 40 -5.22 -1.18 -9.08
C VAL A 40 -6.37 -1.53 -8.13
N LEU A 41 -6.09 -2.28 -7.06
CA LEU A 41 -7.07 -2.65 -6.05
C LEU A 41 -7.63 -1.41 -5.33
N SER A 42 -6.76 -0.50 -4.89
CA SER A 42 -7.15 0.75 -4.24
C SER A 42 -8.08 1.58 -5.15
N HIS A 43 -7.72 1.72 -6.43
CA HIS A 43 -8.56 2.41 -7.40
C HIS A 43 -9.91 1.70 -7.62
N ALA A 44 -9.93 0.37 -7.67
CA ALA A 44 -11.16 -0.41 -7.79
C ALA A 44 -12.07 -0.24 -6.56
N MET A 45 -11.52 -0.18 -5.35
CA MET A 45 -12.28 0.06 -4.12
C MET A 45 -12.92 1.45 -4.09
N VAL A 46 -12.21 2.48 -4.56
CA VAL A 46 -12.75 3.83 -4.70
C VAL A 46 -13.89 3.84 -5.73
N LYS A 47 -13.67 3.24 -6.91
CA LYS A 47 -14.65 3.22 -8.00
C LYS A 47 -15.92 2.44 -7.66
N THR A 48 -15.82 1.39 -6.87
CA THR A 48 -16.95 0.53 -6.48
C THR A 48 -17.75 1.07 -5.30
N ASN A 49 -17.34 2.19 -4.71
CA ASN A 49 -18.00 2.80 -3.55
C ASN A 49 -18.00 1.90 -2.29
N ILE A 50 -17.20 0.83 -2.29
CA ILE A 50 -17.03 -0.11 -1.17
C ILE A 50 -16.51 0.62 0.08
N LEU A 51 -15.69 1.66 -0.13
CA LEU A 51 -15.15 2.48 0.95
C LEU A 51 -16.27 3.14 1.78
N ASN A 52 -17.31 3.67 1.12
CA ASN A 52 -18.43 4.29 1.83
C ASN A 52 -19.23 3.26 2.64
N LEU A 53 -19.37 2.04 2.14
CA LEU A 53 -20.02 0.95 2.90
C LEU A 53 -19.19 0.58 4.14
N LEU A 54 -17.88 0.46 4.01
CA LEU A 54 -16.97 0.14 5.11
C LEU A 54 -16.99 1.23 6.19
N VAL A 55 -16.91 2.51 5.79
CA VAL A 55 -16.96 3.66 6.71
C VAL A 55 -18.31 3.70 7.44
N THR A 56 -19.42 3.55 6.71
CA THR A 56 -20.76 3.54 7.33
C THR A 56 -20.93 2.38 8.31
N ASN A 57 -20.39 1.20 7.99
CA ASN A 57 -20.43 0.06 8.90
C ASN A 57 -19.58 0.31 10.15
N LEU A 58 -18.42 0.94 9.98
CA LEU A 58 -17.54 1.28 11.09
C LEU A 58 -18.15 2.35 12.02
N GLU A 59 -18.84 3.34 11.45
CA GLU A 59 -19.60 4.34 12.19
C GLU A 59 -20.80 3.73 12.93
N ASN A 60 -21.48 2.74 12.34
CA ASN A 60 -22.55 2.00 13.02
C ASN A 60 -22.03 1.22 14.23
N PHE A 61 -20.83 0.66 14.16
CA PHE A 61 -20.21 -0.08 15.27
C PHE A 61 -19.60 0.85 16.35
N GLY A 62 -18.95 1.94 15.96
CA GLY A 62 -18.31 2.88 16.90
C GLY A 62 -19.24 4.00 17.43
N GLY A 63 -20.40 4.18 16.79
CA GLY A 63 -21.36 5.26 17.08
C GLY A 63 -20.79 6.66 16.82
N LYS A 64 -21.39 7.70 17.41
CA LYS A 64 -20.96 9.11 17.26
C LYS A 64 -19.59 9.44 17.90
N ARG A 65 -18.93 8.48 18.57
CA ARG A 65 -17.69 8.72 19.31
C ARG A 65 -16.48 8.41 18.42
N LYS A 66 -15.91 9.46 17.82
CA LYS A 66 -14.73 9.38 16.92
C LYS A 66 -13.58 8.53 17.49
N TRP A 67 -13.30 8.62 18.79
CA TRP A 67 -12.26 7.84 19.45
C TRP A 67 -12.48 6.32 19.41
N LEU A 68 -13.73 5.85 19.49
CA LEU A 68 -14.05 4.43 19.39
C LEU A 68 -13.88 3.93 17.96
N VAL A 69 -14.32 4.70 16.97
CA VAL A 69 -14.14 4.39 15.55
C VAL A 69 -12.65 4.25 15.21
N ILE A 70 -11.82 5.19 15.66
CA ILE A 70 -10.36 5.13 15.49
C ILE A 70 -9.77 3.91 16.19
N GLY A 71 -10.21 3.60 17.43
CA GLY A 71 -9.74 2.42 18.16
C GLY A 71 -10.07 1.10 17.47
N ILE A 72 -11.29 0.97 16.94
CA ILE A 72 -11.71 -0.21 16.17
C ILE A 72 -10.89 -0.31 14.88
N LEU A 73 -10.74 0.79 14.13
CA LEU A 73 -9.94 0.81 12.92
C LEU A 73 -8.50 0.34 13.18
N LEU A 74 -7.81 0.97 14.14
CA LEU A 74 -6.42 0.64 14.48
C LEU A 74 -6.27 -0.82 14.92
N THR A 75 -7.22 -1.34 15.71
CA THR A 75 -7.20 -2.73 16.16
C THR A 75 -7.41 -3.69 14.97
N SER A 76 -8.36 -3.39 14.08
CA SER A 76 -8.58 -4.16 12.86
C SER A 76 -7.36 -4.14 11.95
N VAL A 77 -6.74 -2.98 11.72
CA VAL A 77 -5.50 -2.87 10.94
C VAL A 77 -4.37 -3.66 11.60
N ALA A 78 -4.22 -3.60 12.91
CA ALA A 78 -3.19 -4.35 13.63
C ALA A 78 -3.35 -5.87 13.47
N ILE A 79 -4.59 -6.38 13.55
CA ILE A 79 -4.88 -7.80 13.33
C ILE A 79 -4.56 -8.19 11.89
N VAL A 80 -5.02 -7.41 10.90
CA VAL A 80 -4.77 -7.67 9.48
C VAL A 80 -3.26 -7.61 9.16
N SER A 81 -2.55 -6.61 9.70
CA SER A 81 -1.11 -6.44 9.52
C SER A 81 -0.27 -7.53 10.21
N SER A 82 -0.82 -8.23 11.20
CA SER A 82 -0.19 -9.40 11.81
C SER A 82 -0.25 -10.63 10.89
N LEU A 83 -1.27 -10.70 10.03
CA LEU A 83 -1.50 -11.82 9.11
C LEU A 83 -0.87 -11.61 7.73
N ILE A 84 -0.69 -10.36 7.31
CA ILE A 84 -0.25 -9.98 5.96
C ILE A 84 0.97 -9.05 6.05
N ASN A 85 1.78 -8.96 5.00
CA ASN A 85 2.89 -8.00 4.94
C ASN A 85 2.37 -6.55 5.16
N ASN A 86 3.11 -5.78 5.95
CA ASN A 86 2.77 -4.40 6.33
C ASN A 86 2.43 -3.49 5.13
N VAL A 87 3.09 -3.69 3.98
CA VAL A 87 2.81 -2.89 2.76
C VAL A 87 1.38 -3.13 2.23
N ALA A 88 0.92 -4.37 2.25
CA ALA A 88 -0.42 -4.72 1.80
C ALA A 88 -1.50 -4.23 2.79
N ALA A 89 -1.23 -4.35 4.09
CA ALA A 89 -2.14 -3.87 5.13
C ALA A 89 -2.36 -2.35 5.05
N VAL A 90 -1.29 -1.57 4.87
CA VAL A 90 -1.38 -0.12 4.67
C VAL A 90 -2.13 0.21 3.39
N ALA A 91 -1.84 -0.47 2.27
CA ALA A 91 -2.49 -0.16 1.00
C ALA A 91 -4.02 -0.40 1.00
N ILE A 92 -4.49 -1.42 1.73
CA ILE A 92 -5.93 -1.72 1.88
C ILE A 92 -6.61 -0.68 2.79
N THR A 93 -5.89 -0.13 3.76
CA THR A 93 -6.44 0.75 4.80
C THR A 93 -6.28 2.25 4.49
N MET A 94 -5.33 2.61 3.64
CA MET A 94 -5.08 3.97 3.16
C MET A 94 -6.33 4.68 2.59
N PRO A 95 -7.19 4.05 1.77
CA PRO A 95 -8.39 4.72 1.27
C PRO A 95 -9.50 4.89 2.33
N LEU A 96 -9.33 4.34 3.54
CA LEU A 96 -10.27 4.47 4.66
C LEU A 96 -9.85 5.55 5.67
N ALA A 97 -8.59 6.00 5.62
CA ALA A 97 -8.02 7.02 6.50
C ALA A 97 -8.22 8.43 5.93
#